data_AF-A0AAE1HLN7-F1
#
_entry.id   AF-A0AAE1HLN7-F1
#
_cell.length_a   1.000
_cell.length_b   1.000
_cell.length_c   1.000
_cell.angle_alpha   90.00
_cell.angle_beta   90.00
_cell.angle_gamma   90.00
#
_symmetry.space_group_name_H-M   'P 1'
#
loop_
_entity.id
_entity.type
_entity.pdbx_description
1 polymer ?
#
loop_
_entity_poly.entity_id
_entity_poly.type
_entity_poly.pdbx_seq_one_letter_code
_entity_poly.pdbx_strand_id
1 'polypeptide(L)'
;MGGISCSTPKQHQSIPNAVSRTKGKIVMDGTKGRIPVVPYVKPALSSFKSIYASDLKVKRSFPSMEKALQIDSVWMSSFTLPKELIQARFGTRLPSWSGYMEVAHADSGPYDVSEVKFLPFINLDPTNLSCIYTALNFASDQCRKQQLKTCFVTFDQPLFMKATEISTGCPELKQVVPVNHKSYMYNSSDIYVTCCIGEIMSGSGLEDLFATVYAKNSVPQIMSGHSYARAMRAHSLAQQALGVIILKNEIVADSTILAELSSLHQKLMGGEVSCEETRPVACKIRKLYQDKCLELSALNRTAKLWIEYLNQFELVRLFTRAMRCGDWQLYLDSMKAMLPYFHAAAHLPYAKAVHIHLQKMEALEEEMDPFEFENFTR
;
A
#
# COMPACT_ATOMS: atom_id res chain seq x y z
N MET A 1 14.34 -18.30 13.37
CA MET A 1 15.58 -17.65 12.93
C MET A 1 15.20 -16.30 12.34
N GLY A 2 15.75 -15.21 12.86
CA GLY A 2 15.54 -13.86 12.31
C GLY A 2 16.45 -13.64 11.11
N GLY A 3 15.88 -13.23 9.97
CA GLY A 3 16.63 -12.78 8.80
C GLY A 3 16.63 -11.26 8.72
N ILE A 4 17.75 -10.68 8.33
CA ILE A 4 17.83 -9.26 7.99
C ILE A 4 17.90 -9.16 6.46
N SER A 5 17.15 -8.25 5.86
CA SER A 5 17.26 -7.93 4.44
C SER A 5 17.45 -6.43 4.28
N CYS A 6 18.29 -6.04 3.33
CA CYS A 6 18.45 -4.66 2.89
C CYS A 6 17.94 -4.56 1.46
N SER A 7 17.27 -3.47 1.15
CA SER A 7 16.82 -3.16 -0.18
C SER A 7 17.37 -1.83 -0.62
N THR A 8 17.96 -1.79 -1.81
CA THR A 8 18.58 -0.58 -2.37
C THR A 8 18.30 -0.49 -3.86
N PRO A 9 18.20 0.72 -4.45
CA PRO A 9 18.30 0.89 -5.89
C PRO A 9 19.54 0.21 -6.45
N LYS A 10 19.37 -0.64 -7.46
CA LYS A 10 20.46 -1.40 -8.09
C LYS A 10 21.52 -0.48 -8.70
N GLN A 11 21.12 0.70 -9.18
CA GLN A 11 21.98 1.65 -9.88
C GLN A 11 22.94 2.42 -8.96
N HIS A 12 22.62 2.51 -7.66
CA HIS A 12 23.40 3.24 -6.66
C HIS A 12 24.49 2.41 -5.99
N GLN A 13 24.77 1.21 -6.50
CA GLN A 13 25.83 0.35 -5.99
C GLN A 13 27.07 0.44 -6.89
N SER A 14 28.16 0.99 -6.37
CA SER A 14 29.49 0.64 -6.85
C SER A 14 29.79 -0.78 -6.34
N ILE A 15 29.66 -1.79 -7.20
CA ILE A 15 30.10 -3.15 -6.87
C ILE A 15 31.53 -3.29 -7.42
N PRO A 16 32.59 -3.28 -6.59
CA PRO A 16 33.96 -3.44 -7.09
C PRO A 16 34.18 -4.85 -7.68
N ASN A 17 33.38 -5.84 -7.28
CA ASN A 17 33.48 -7.21 -7.76
C ASN A 17 32.10 -7.88 -7.73
N ALA A 18 31.57 -8.27 -8.89
CA ALA A 18 30.40 -9.12 -8.97
C ALA A 18 30.63 -10.37 -8.11
N VAL A 19 29.79 -10.59 -7.10
CA VAL A 19 29.88 -11.78 -6.26
C VAL A 19 29.61 -12.98 -7.16
N SER A 20 30.65 -13.76 -7.43
CA SER A 20 30.53 -14.96 -8.27
C SER A 20 29.53 -15.92 -7.61
N ARG A 21 28.51 -16.34 -8.37
CA ARG A 21 27.60 -17.41 -7.92
C ARG A 21 28.46 -18.61 -7.54
N THR A 22 28.34 -19.05 -6.29
CA THR A 22 29.09 -20.19 -5.80
C THR A 22 28.67 -21.44 -6.57
N LYS A 23 29.58 -22.00 -7.36
CA LYS A 23 29.32 -23.19 -8.19
C LYS A 23 29.23 -24.49 -7.38
N GLY A 24 29.40 -24.45 -6.06
CA GLY A 24 29.40 -25.61 -5.17
C GLY A 24 28.55 -25.42 -3.93
N LYS A 25 28.00 -26.52 -3.40
CA LYS A 25 27.37 -26.56 -2.07
C LYS A 25 28.40 -26.14 -1.03
N ILE A 26 28.24 -24.96 -0.44
CA ILE A 26 29.01 -24.57 0.75
C ILE A 26 28.52 -25.45 1.91
N VAL A 27 29.43 -26.16 2.56
CA VAL A 27 29.15 -26.81 3.85
C VAL A 27 28.92 -25.68 4.87
N MET A 28 27.67 -25.52 5.29
CA MET A 28 27.28 -24.57 6.33
C MET A 28 27.77 -25.11 7.68
N ASP A 29 28.90 -24.60 8.17
CA ASP A 29 29.47 -24.94 9.48
C ASP A 29 28.68 -24.34 10.67
N GLY A 30 27.54 -23.68 10.40
CA GLY A 30 26.73 -23.04 11.42
C GLY A 30 27.35 -21.76 12.01
N THR A 31 28.48 -21.27 11.51
CA THR A 31 29.13 -20.04 11.98
C THR A 31 29.10 -18.92 10.95
N LYS A 32 29.08 -19.26 9.66
CA LYS A 32 29.07 -18.26 8.57
C LYS A 32 27.70 -17.59 8.40
N GLY A 33 27.72 -16.28 8.15
CA GLY A 33 26.51 -15.49 7.91
C GLY A 33 25.64 -15.27 9.15
N ARG A 34 26.23 -15.32 10.36
CA ARG A 34 25.54 -15.06 11.63
C ARG A 34 26.11 -13.82 12.31
N ILE A 35 25.26 -13.14 13.08
CA ILE A 35 25.64 -12.01 13.92
C ILE A 35 25.62 -12.40 15.41
N PRO A 36 26.57 -11.90 16.22
CA PRO A 36 26.55 -12.10 17.66
C PRO A 36 25.26 -11.52 18.25
N VAL A 37 24.62 -12.28 19.13
CA VAL A 37 23.41 -11.82 19.82
C VAL A 37 23.80 -10.80 20.87
N VAL A 38 23.18 -9.63 20.83
CA VAL A 38 23.22 -8.65 21.90
C VAL A 38 21.99 -8.87 22.80
N PRO A 39 22.17 -9.25 24.08
CA PRO A 39 21.04 -9.49 24.96
C PRO A 39 20.30 -8.19 25.25
N TYR A 40 18.97 -8.26 25.24
CA TYR A 40 18.11 -7.15 25.62
C TYR A 40 17.33 -7.51 26.88
N VAL A 41 17.50 -6.71 27.93
CA VAL A 41 16.74 -6.82 29.18
C VAL A 41 15.60 -5.81 29.12
N LYS A 42 14.35 -6.31 29.11
CA LYS A 42 13.18 -5.44 29.08
C LYS A 42 13.09 -4.65 30.39
N PRO A 43 13.02 -3.30 30.35
CA PRO A 43 12.81 -2.50 31.55
C PRO A 43 11.47 -2.82 32.23
N ALA A 44 11.41 -2.64 33.56
CA ALA A 44 10.19 -2.89 34.34
C ALA A 44 9.02 -1.98 33.94
N LEU A 45 9.32 -0.75 33.50
CA LEU A 45 8.36 0.19 32.95
C LEU A 45 8.41 0.17 31.44
N SER A 46 7.23 0.03 30.80
CA SER A 46 7.15 0.11 29.34
C SER A 46 7.51 1.50 28.85
N SER A 47 8.41 1.56 27.87
CA SER A 47 8.80 2.79 27.17
C SER A 47 7.64 3.38 26.35
N PHE A 48 6.53 2.66 26.15
CA PHE A 48 5.33 3.26 25.57
C PHE A 48 4.73 4.38 26.43
N LYS A 49 5.05 4.43 27.73
CA LYS A 49 4.59 5.53 28.61
C LYS A 49 5.11 6.90 28.17
N SER A 50 6.21 6.97 27.43
CA SER A 50 6.75 8.23 26.91
C SER A 50 6.19 8.60 25.54
N ILE A 51 5.40 7.73 24.89
CA ILE A 51 4.76 8.02 23.62
C ILE A 51 3.35 8.53 23.89
N TYR A 52 3.16 9.84 23.70
CA TYR A 52 1.84 10.47 23.72
C TYR A 52 1.21 10.34 22.35
N ALA A 53 -0.01 9.82 22.28
CA ALA A 53 -0.79 9.76 21.05
C ALA A 53 -1.17 11.19 20.63
N SER A 54 -0.72 11.62 19.46
CA SER A 54 -1.08 12.92 18.91
C SER A 54 -2.50 12.90 18.33
N ASP A 55 -3.12 14.08 18.27
CA ASP A 55 -4.39 14.21 17.56
C ASP A 55 -4.13 14.29 16.05
N LEU A 56 -4.18 13.13 15.39
CA LEU A 56 -3.98 13.04 13.95
C LEU A 56 -5.17 13.66 13.22
N LYS A 57 -4.89 14.48 12.20
CA LYS A 57 -5.92 15.06 11.32
C LYS A 57 -6.50 14.00 10.39
N VAL A 58 -7.41 13.18 10.92
CA VAL A 58 -8.10 12.14 10.16
C VAL A 58 -9.24 12.74 9.35
N LYS A 59 -9.20 12.52 8.04
CA LYS A 59 -10.27 12.91 7.10
C LYS A 59 -10.65 11.72 6.23
N ARG A 60 -11.87 11.75 5.69
CA ARG A 60 -12.34 10.74 4.72
C ARG A 60 -11.69 10.88 3.34
N SER A 61 -11.31 12.11 2.97
CA SER A 61 -10.64 12.40 1.70
C SER A 61 -9.65 13.54 1.87
N PHE A 62 -8.60 13.50 1.07
CA PHE A 62 -7.52 14.47 0.99
C PHE A 62 -7.31 14.89 -0.48
N PRO A 63 -6.76 16.09 -0.75
CA PRO A 63 -6.55 16.56 -2.13
C PRO A 63 -5.65 15.64 -2.97
N SER A 64 -4.62 15.04 -2.36
CA SER A 64 -3.73 14.04 -2.97
C SER A 64 -4.51 12.83 -3.49
N MET A 65 -5.46 12.34 -2.70
CA MET A 65 -6.33 11.22 -3.04
C MET A 65 -7.26 11.56 -4.20
N GLU A 66 -7.93 12.73 -4.17
CA GLU A 66 -8.83 13.13 -5.27
C GLU A 66 -8.08 13.29 -6.59
N LYS A 67 -6.86 13.84 -6.57
CA LYS A 67 -6.00 13.90 -7.76
C LYS A 67 -5.70 12.49 -8.28
N ALA A 68 -5.35 11.56 -7.40
CA ALA A 68 -4.98 10.21 -7.78
C ALA A 68 -6.19 9.35 -8.25
N LEU A 69 -7.41 9.61 -7.76
CA LEU A 69 -8.63 8.90 -8.18
C LEU A 69 -9.15 9.28 -9.57
N GLN A 70 -8.70 10.41 -10.12
CA GLN A 70 -9.08 10.85 -11.47
C GLN A 70 -8.78 9.78 -12.51
N ILE A 71 -7.55 9.26 -12.53
CA ILE A 71 -7.15 8.23 -13.49
C ILE A 71 -7.90 6.90 -13.29
N ASP A 72 -8.26 6.56 -12.04
CA ASP A 72 -9.09 5.39 -11.74
C ASP A 72 -10.50 5.52 -12.29
N SER A 73 -11.02 6.75 -12.27
CA SER A 73 -12.35 7.05 -12.79
C SER A 73 -12.39 6.86 -14.31
N VAL A 74 -11.30 7.21 -15.02
CA VAL A 74 -11.17 6.93 -16.46
C VAL A 74 -11.08 5.42 -16.72
N TRP A 75 -10.24 4.70 -15.96
CA TRP A 75 -10.14 3.24 -16.08
C TRP A 75 -11.50 2.56 -15.84
N MET A 76 -12.20 2.89 -14.76
CA MET A 76 -13.49 2.31 -14.42
C MET A 76 -14.55 2.63 -15.49
N SER A 77 -14.55 3.86 -16.00
CA SER A 77 -15.48 4.28 -17.05
C SER A 77 -15.17 3.64 -18.40
N SER A 78 -13.93 3.25 -18.67
CA SER A 78 -13.61 2.56 -19.93
C SER A 78 -14.41 1.27 -20.13
N PHE A 79 -14.88 0.63 -19.04
CA PHE A 79 -15.75 -0.55 -19.11
C PHE A 79 -17.18 -0.25 -19.56
N THR A 80 -17.58 1.02 -19.64
CA THR A 80 -18.88 1.42 -20.23
C THR A 80 -18.79 1.62 -21.73
N LEU A 81 -17.58 1.62 -22.32
CA LEU A 81 -17.39 1.81 -23.75
C LEU A 81 -17.94 0.64 -24.57
N PRO A 82 -18.47 0.90 -25.78
CA PRO A 82 -18.84 -0.14 -26.75
C PRO A 82 -17.67 -1.11 -27.00
N LYS A 83 -17.99 -2.41 -27.16
CA LYS A 83 -16.98 -3.47 -27.31
C LYS A 83 -16.10 -3.28 -28.55
N GLU A 84 -16.64 -2.63 -29.56
CA GLU A 84 -16.00 -2.31 -30.83
C GLU A 84 -14.82 -1.35 -30.64
N LEU A 85 -14.85 -0.50 -29.60
CA LEU A 85 -13.80 0.50 -29.32
C LEU A 85 -12.67 -0.03 -28.41
N ILE A 86 -12.86 -1.20 -27.77
CA ILE A 86 -11.91 -1.79 -26.79
C ILE A 86 -10.79 -2.59 -27.47
N GLN A 87 -10.92 -2.94 -28.75
CA GLN A 87 -10.13 -3.97 -29.44
C GLN A 87 -8.61 -3.69 -29.63
N ALA A 88 -8.11 -2.47 -29.42
CA ALA A 88 -6.90 -2.01 -30.11
C ALA A 88 -5.53 -2.46 -29.52
N ARG A 89 -5.36 -2.74 -28.21
CA ARG A 89 -4.00 -3.04 -27.63
C ARG A 89 -3.84 -4.38 -26.89
N PHE A 90 -4.88 -4.92 -26.26
CA PHE A 90 -4.79 -6.20 -25.51
C PHE A 90 -5.75 -7.27 -26.06
N GLY A 91 -6.18 -7.14 -27.32
CA GLY A 91 -7.25 -7.96 -27.89
C GLY A 91 -8.63 -7.48 -27.42
N THR A 92 -9.57 -8.40 -27.17
CA THR A 92 -10.98 -8.07 -26.86
C THR A 92 -11.26 -7.66 -25.40
N ARG A 93 -10.24 -7.47 -24.55
CA ARG A 93 -10.42 -7.25 -23.11
C ARG A 93 -9.64 -6.03 -22.61
N LEU A 94 -10.33 -5.20 -21.83
CA LEU A 94 -9.72 -4.11 -21.07
C LEU A 94 -8.71 -4.66 -20.04
N PRO A 95 -7.60 -3.95 -19.80
CA PRO A 95 -6.61 -4.36 -18.83
C PRO A 95 -7.17 -4.27 -17.41
N SER A 96 -6.64 -5.13 -16.52
CA SER A 96 -6.84 -4.94 -15.08
C SER A 96 -6.27 -3.59 -14.63
N TRP A 97 -6.69 -3.10 -13.46
CA TRP A 97 -6.19 -1.86 -12.90
C TRP A 97 -4.65 -1.75 -12.91
N SER A 98 -3.93 -2.83 -12.56
CA SER A 98 -2.46 -2.82 -12.58
C SER A 98 -1.89 -2.68 -14.00
N GLY A 99 -2.49 -3.34 -14.99
CA GLY A 99 -2.06 -3.19 -16.39
C GLY A 99 -2.42 -1.83 -16.98
N TYR A 100 -3.54 -1.24 -16.56
CA TYR A 100 -3.90 0.11 -16.93
C TYR A 100 -2.90 1.13 -16.36
N MET A 101 -2.51 0.96 -15.09
CA MET A 101 -1.48 1.80 -14.46
C MET A 101 -0.13 1.66 -15.15
N GLU A 102 0.29 0.44 -15.52
CA GLU A 102 1.53 0.21 -16.25
C GLU A 102 1.56 0.97 -17.59
N VAL A 103 0.44 0.96 -18.34
CA VAL A 103 0.31 1.73 -19.57
C VAL A 103 0.31 3.24 -19.31
N ALA A 104 -0.47 3.70 -18.33
CA ALA A 104 -0.59 5.12 -18.02
C ALA A 104 0.70 5.74 -17.48
N HIS A 105 1.56 4.90 -16.90
CA HIS A 105 2.84 5.29 -16.32
C HIS A 105 4.05 4.87 -17.18
N ALA A 106 3.84 4.41 -18.42
CA ALA A 106 4.92 3.93 -19.29
C ALA A 106 6.03 4.98 -19.50
N ASP A 107 5.66 6.25 -19.59
CA ASP A 107 6.58 7.38 -19.80
C ASP A 107 6.80 8.23 -18.53
N SER A 108 6.62 7.65 -17.33
CA SER A 108 6.76 8.39 -16.05
C SER A 108 8.19 8.84 -15.71
N GLY A 109 9.13 8.69 -16.63
CA GLY A 109 10.53 9.03 -16.43
C GLY A 109 11.39 7.83 -15.98
N PRO A 110 12.65 8.10 -15.58
CA PRO A 110 13.57 7.06 -15.14
C PRO A 110 13.07 6.42 -13.84
N TYR A 111 13.18 5.10 -13.75
CA TYR A 111 12.88 4.34 -12.54
C TYR A 111 14.09 3.52 -12.12
N ASP A 112 14.19 3.28 -10.81
CA ASP A 112 15.21 2.44 -10.24
C ASP A 112 14.70 1.03 -9.95
N VAL A 113 15.44 0.03 -10.44
CA VAL A 113 15.17 -1.36 -10.07
C VAL A 113 15.71 -1.60 -8.68
N SER A 114 14.83 -1.95 -7.76
CA SER A 114 15.21 -2.34 -6.41
C SER A 114 15.89 -3.70 -6.40
N GLU A 115 16.98 -3.82 -5.64
CA GLU A 115 17.64 -5.10 -5.35
C GLU A 115 17.47 -5.45 -3.87
N VAL A 116 17.01 -6.66 -3.59
CA VAL A 116 16.91 -7.20 -2.23
C VAL A 116 18.13 -8.06 -1.94
N LYS A 117 18.88 -7.68 -0.91
CA LYS A 117 20.03 -8.43 -0.42
C LYS A 117 19.75 -9.01 0.95
N PHE A 118 20.02 -10.30 1.09
CA PHE A 118 20.01 -10.96 2.38
C PHE A 118 21.26 -10.59 3.17
N LEU A 119 21.05 -10.10 4.38
CA LEU A 119 22.08 -9.79 5.36
C LEU A 119 22.21 -10.98 6.35
N PRO A 120 23.21 -10.96 7.24
CA PRO A 120 23.43 -12.05 8.20
C PRO A 120 22.19 -12.38 9.03
N PHE A 121 22.07 -13.66 9.40
CA PHE A 121 20.98 -14.19 10.21
C PHE A 121 21.27 -14.06 11.71
N ILE A 122 20.21 -13.86 12.49
CA ILE A 122 20.25 -13.93 13.95
C ILE A 122 19.72 -15.29 14.37
N ASN A 123 20.53 -16.04 15.10
CA ASN A 123 20.17 -17.38 15.59
C ASN A 123 19.25 -17.33 16.82
N LEU A 124 18.13 -16.60 16.68
CA LEU A 124 17.06 -16.51 17.67
C LEU A 124 15.70 -16.52 16.96
N ASP A 125 14.64 -16.70 17.75
CA ASP A 125 13.28 -16.47 17.29
C ASP A 125 13.06 -14.98 16.95
N PRO A 126 12.43 -14.63 15.81
CA PRO A 126 12.20 -13.23 15.44
C PRO A 126 11.37 -12.44 16.46
N THR A 127 10.51 -13.12 17.23
CA THR A 127 9.66 -12.49 18.25
C THR A 127 10.40 -12.21 19.56
N ASN A 128 11.61 -12.78 19.74
CA ASN A 128 12.45 -12.55 20.90
C ASN A 128 12.99 -11.11 20.89
N LEU A 129 12.85 -10.39 22.01
CA LEU A 129 13.28 -8.99 22.12
C LEU A 129 14.78 -8.80 21.89
N SER A 130 15.62 -9.77 22.31
CA SER A 130 17.06 -9.74 22.03
C SER A 130 17.35 -9.89 20.54
N CYS A 131 16.52 -10.65 19.80
CA CYS A 131 16.63 -10.75 18.35
C CYS A 131 16.33 -9.40 17.69
N ILE A 132 15.25 -8.74 18.09
CA ILE A 132 14.86 -7.43 17.56
C ILE A 132 15.94 -6.39 17.89
N TYR A 133 16.37 -6.31 19.15
CA TYR A 133 17.41 -5.38 19.59
C TYR A 133 18.75 -5.62 18.87
N THR A 134 19.15 -6.88 18.68
CA THR A 134 20.34 -7.22 17.88
C THR A 134 20.20 -6.74 16.44
N ALA A 135 19.03 -6.93 15.81
CA ALA A 135 18.78 -6.45 14.46
C ALA A 135 18.85 -4.91 14.35
N LEU A 136 18.26 -4.20 15.32
CA LEU A 136 18.29 -2.74 15.37
C LEU A 136 19.73 -2.21 15.53
N ASN A 137 20.52 -2.77 16.45
CA ASN A 137 21.92 -2.39 16.63
C ASN A 137 22.75 -2.67 15.39
N PHE A 138 22.56 -3.84 14.78
CA PHE A 138 23.27 -4.19 13.56
C PHE A 138 22.95 -3.21 12.42
N ALA A 139 21.67 -2.92 12.18
CA ALA A 139 21.25 -1.96 11.15
C ALA A 139 21.82 -0.57 11.42
N SER A 140 21.72 -0.11 12.67
CA SER A 140 22.28 1.14 13.17
C SER A 140 23.80 1.25 12.92
N ASP A 141 24.55 0.19 13.20
CA ASP A 141 26.00 0.13 12.97
C ASP A 141 26.36 0.16 11.48
N GLN A 142 25.60 -0.54 10.64
CA GLN A 142 25.83 -0.51 9.19
C GLN A 142 25.54 0.87 8.59
N CYS A 143 24.46 1.52 9.01
CA CYS A 143 24.13 2.89 8.61
C CYS A 143 25.23 3.88 9.02
N ARG A 144 25.75 3.79 10.26
CA ARG A 144 26.88 4.63 10.71
C ARG A 144 28.13 4.46 9.85
N LYS A 145 28.47 3.21 9.48
CA LYS A 145 29.62 2.93 8.59
C LYS A 145 29.47 3.55 7.20
N GLN A 146 28.22 3.71 6.75
CA GLN A 146 27.88 4.36 5.48
C GLN A 146 27.61 5.86 5.61
N GLN A 147 27.84 6.45 6.79
CA GLN A 147 27.59 7.86 7.09
C GLN A 147 26.13 8.29 6.92
N LEU A 148 25.18 7.36 7.04
CA LEU A 148 23.76 7.66 7.11
C LEU A 148 23.40 8.12 8.53
N LYS A 149 22.75 9.27 8.65
CA LYS A 149 22.31 9.86 9.92
C LYS A 149 21.03 9.19 10.42
N THR A 150 20.20 8.69 9.50
CA THR A 150 18.94 8.00 9.81
C THR A 150 18.97 6.55 9.35
N CYS A 151 18.48 5.65 10.21
CA CYS A 151 18.43 4.21 9.95
C CYS A 151 16.98 3.73 9.96
N PHE A 152 16.38 3.57 8.77
CA PHE A 152 15.05 2.99 8.65
C PHE A 152 15.10 1.47 8.75
N VAL A 153 14.31 0.90 9.65
CA VAL A 153 14.19 -0.56 9.81
C VAL A 153 12.72 -0.95 9.71
N THR A 154 12.41 -1.80 8.73
CA THR A 154 11.05 -2.24 8.46
C THR A 154 10.73 -3.52 9.23
N PHE A 155 9.53 -3.60 9.80
CA PHE A 155 9.05 -4.77 10.53
C PHE A 155 7.58 -5.07 10.21
N ASP A 156 7.22 -6.35 10.31
CA ASP A 156 5.83 -6.76 10.42
C ASP A 156 5.21 -6.16 11.68
N GLN A 157 3.92 -5.87 11.67
CA GLN A 157 3.28 -5.06 12.71
C GLN A 157 3.55 -5.48 14.17
N PRO A 158 3.45 -6.77 14.56
CA PRO A 158 3.75 -7.16 15.94
C PRO A 158 5.21 -6.88 16.34
N LEU A 159 6.13 -7.02 15.39
CA LEU A 159 7.55 -6.74 15.58
C LEU A 159 7.82 -5.23 15.54
N PHE A 160 7.11 -4.47 14.71
CA PHE A 160 7.18 -3.01 14.67
C PHE A 160 6.84 -2.38 16.02
N MET A 161 5.79 -2.88 16.69
CA MET A 161 5.43 -2.40 18.03
C MET A 161 6.56 -2.66 19.03
N LYS A 162 7.13 -3.88 19.04
CA LYS A 162 8.26 -4.21 19.91
C LYS A 162 9.51 -3.39 19.58
N ALA A 163 9.83 -3.22 18.30
CA ALA A 163 10.95 -2.42 17.83
C ALA A 163 10.80 -0.95 18.22
N THR A 164 9.58 -0.41 18.13
CA THR A 164 9.25 0.95 18.58
C THR A 164 9.40 1.10 20.09
N GLU A 165 8.95 0.12 20.89
CA GLU A 165 9.16 0.14 22.35
C GLU A 165 10.67 0.18 22.68
N ILE A 166 11.45 -0.67 22.02
CA ILE A 166 12.90 -0.77 22.20
C ILE A 166 13.61 0.52 21.78
N SER A 167 13.31 1.05 20.58
CA SER A 167 13.99 2.25 20.06
C SER A 167 13.70 3.47 20.92
N THR A 168 12.47 3.61 21.44
CA THR A 168 12.10 4.71 22.33
C THR A 168 12.74 4.58 23.72
N GLY A 169 12.97 3.34 24.19
CA GLY A 169 13.61 3.08 25.49
C GLY A 169 15.14 3.16 25.50
N CYS A 170 15.79 3.12 24.34
CA CYS A 170 17.25 3.01 24.21
C CYS A 170 17.84 4.24 23.51
N PRO A 171 18.51 5.16 24.23
CA PRO A 171 19.15 6.34 23.64
C PRO A 171 20.17 6.01 22.53
N GLU A 172 20.82 4.85 22.63
CA GLU A 172 21.79 4.33 21.64
C GLU A 172 21.19 4.09 20.25
N LEU A 173 19.86 3.93 20.19
CA LEU A 173 19.09 3.67 18.97
C LEU A 173 18.33 4.92 18.50
N LYS A 174 18.70 6.13 18.95
CA LYS A 174 18.00 7.38 18.60
C LYS A 174 17.91 7.61 17.07
N GLN A 175 18.92 7.20 16.31
CA GLN A 175 18.95 7.32 14.85
C GLN A 175 18.07 6.28 14.12
N VAL A 176 17.56 5.28 14.85
CA VAL A 176 16.78 4.18 14.26
C VAL A 176 15.32 4.57 14.24
N VAL A 177 14.72 4.51 13.05
CA VAL A 177 13.30 4.73 12.83
C VAL A 177 12.67 3.40 12.44
N PRO A 178 12.00 2.70 13.38
CA PRO A 178 11.17 1.56 13.03
C PRO A 178 10.01 2.01 12.15
N VAL A 179 9.81 1.31 11.05
CA VAL A 179 8.73 1.54 10.09
C VAL A 179 7.82 0.32 10.14
N ASN A 180 6.54 0.55 10.48
CA ASN A 180 5.50 -0.42 10.21
C ASN A 180 5.39 -0.44 8.70
N HIS A 181 5.60 -1.57 8.04
CA HIS A 181 5.54 -1.79 6.57
C HIS A 181 6.84 -2.27 5.96
N LYS A 182 6.73 -3.39 5.25
CA LYS A 182 7.74 -3.95 4.37
C LYS A 182 7.82 -3.06 3.12
N SER A 183 9.02 -2.59 2.79
CA SER A 183 9.31 -1.86 1.56
C SER A 183 9.10 -2.69 0.27
N TYR A 184 8.82 -4.01 0.38
CA TYR A 184 8.54 -4.87 -0.77
C TYR A 184 7.42 -5.87 -0.48
N MET A 185 6.39 -5.80 -1.32
CA MET A 185 5.41 -6.83 -1.67
C MET A 185 4.59 -7.46 -0.53
N TYR A 186 3.27 -7.27 -0.66
CA TYR A 186 2.17 -7.80 0.17
C TYR A 186 1.95 -7.01 1.47
N ASN A 187 1.17 -5.94 1.32
CA ASN A 187 0.83 -5.01 2.37
C ASN A 187 -0.04 -5.69 3.43
N SER A 188 0.53 -5.81 4.63
CA SER A 188 -0.23 -6.02 5.87
C SER A 188 -1.42 -5.07 5.95
N SER A 189 -1.26 -3.77 5.72
CA SER A 189 -2.39 -2.82 5.73
C SER A 189 -3.48 -3.16 4.71
N ASP A 190 -3.15 -3.44 3.44
CA ASP A 190 -4.17 -3.76 2.43
C ASP A 190 -4.92 -5.04 2.76
N ILE A 191 -4.21 -6.10 3.17
CA ILE A 191 -4.87 -7.34 3.58
C ILE A 191 -5.79 -7.06 4.77
N TYR A 192 -5.35 -6.29 5.76
CA TYR A 192 -6.18 -5.96 6.92
C TYR A 192 -7.35 -5.03 6.59
N VAL A 193 -7.21 -4.08 5.67
CA VAL A 193 -8.34 -3.29 5.19
C VAL A 193 -9.30 -4.18 4.40
N THR A 194 -8.83 -5.13 3.59
CA THR A 194 -9.74 -6.11 2.96
C THR A 194 -10.45 -6.98 4.01
N CYS A 195 -9.81 -7.34 5.13
CA CYS A 195 -10.50 -7.97 6.25
C CYS A 195 -11.53 -7.03 6.87
N CYS A 196 -11.20 -5.75 7.10
CA CYS A 196 -12.13 -4.75 7.64
C CYS A 196 -13.36 -4.62 6.73
N ILE A 197 -13.15 -4.58 5.41
CA ILE A 197 -14.23 -4.55 4.42
C ILE A 197 -15.11 -5.79 4.58
N GLY A 198 -14.50 -6.97 4.68
CA GLY A 198 -15.23 -8.22 4.88
C GLY A 198 -16.08 -8.21 6.15
N GLU A 199 -15.51 -7.75 7.27
CA GLU A 199 -16.21 -7.66 8.57
C GLU A 199 -17.37 -6.65 8.52
N ILE A 200 -17.13 -5.46 7.94
CA ILE A 200 -18.14 -4.40 7.79
C ILE A 200 -19.26 -4.83 6.83
N MET A 201 -18.91 -5.56 5.77
CA MET A 201 -19.85 -6.02 4.75
C MET A 201 -20.44 -7.40 5.06
N SER A 202 -20.12 -8.00 6.20
CA SER A 202 -20.63 -9.30 6.59
C SER A 202 -22.16 -9.29 6.61
N GLY A 203 -22.79 -10.19 5.86
CA GLY A 203 -24.25 -10.28 5.77
C GLY A 203 -24.92 -9.20 4.90
N SER A 204 -24.15 -8.42 4.14
CA SER A 204 -24.68 -7.46 3.16
C SER A 204 -25.09 -8.09 1.81
N GLY A 205 -24.75 -9.36 1.60
CA GLY A 205 -24.86 -10.05 0.30
C GLY A 205 -23.60 -9.96 -0.55
N LEU A 206 -22.50 -9.39 -0.04
CA LEU A 206 -21.21 -9.38 -0.72
C LEU A 206 -20.66 -10.81 -0.92
N GLU A 207 -20.91 -11.70 0.04
CA GLU A 207 -20.56 -13.11 -0.05
C GLU A 207 -21.27 -13.82 -1.19
N ASP A 208 -22.56 -13.52 -1.37
CA ASP A 208 -23.37 -14.05 -2.47
C ASP A 208 -22.87 -13.53 -3.81
N LEU A 209 -22.53 -12.24 -3.88
CA LEU A 209 -21.90 -11.65 -5.06
C LEU A 209 -20.59 -12.36 -5.40
N PHE A 210 -19.72 -12.62 -4.42
CA PHE A 210 -18.48 -13.36 -4.65
C PHE A 210 -18.71 -14.82 -5.04
N ALA A 211 -19.76 -15.45 -4.53
CA ALA A 211 -20.13 -16.82 -4.88
C ALA A 211 -20.60 -16.98 -6.33
N THR A 212 -20.89 -15.88 -7.06
CA THR A 212 -21.19 -15.92 -8.50
C THR A 212 -19.96 -16.22 -9.37
N VAL A 213 -18.75 -15.91 -8.88
CA VAL A 213 -17.49 -16.08 -9.63
C VAL A 213 -16.56 -17.11 -8.96
N TYR A 214 -16.59 -17.18 -7.63
CA TYR A 214 -15.74 -18.05 -6.83
C TYR A 214 -16.52 -19.21 -6.24
N ALA A 215 -15.87 -20.36 -6.09
CA ALA A 215 -16.46 -21.50 -5.38
C ALA A 215 -16.85 -21.08 -3.95
N LYS A 216 -18.04 -21.48 -3.48
CA LYS A 216 -18.59 -21.11 -2.16
C LYS A 216 -17.59 -21.31 -1.01
N ASN A 217 -16.85 -22.41 -1.01
CA ASN A 217 -15.87 -22.73 0.03
C ASN A 217 -14.66 -21.78 0.06
N SER A 218 -14.44 -20.99 -1.01
CA SER A 218 -13.37 -19.99 -1.08
C SER A 218 -13.81 -18.62 -0.55
N VAL A 219 -15.11 -18.31 -0.58
CA VAL A 219 -15.64 -16.99 -0.22
C VAL A 219 -15.29 -16.58 1.22
N PRO A 220 -15.38 -17.46 2.25
CA PRO A 220 -14.97 -17.09 3.60
C PRO A 220 -13.50 -16.66 3.70
N GLN A 221 -12.60 -17.27 2.92
CA GLN A 221 -11.18 -16.90 2.89
C GLN A 221 -10.92 -15.60 2.12
N ILE A 222 -11.83 -15.21 1.23
CA ILE A 222 -11.82 -13.93 0.51
C ILE A 222 -12.31 -12.83 1.44
N MET A 223 -13.45 -13.03 2.11
CA MET A 223 -14.04 -12.09 3.07
C MET A 223 -13.10 -11.80 4.24
N SER A 224 -12.51 -12.85 4.82
CA SER A 224 -11.55 -12.70 5.92
C SER A 224 -10.17 -12.21 5.47
N GLY A 225 -9.97 -11.85 4.21
CA GLY A 225 -8.69 -11.41 3.64
C GLY A 225 -7.55 -12.44 3.62
N HIS A 226 -7.71 -13.62 4.23
CA HIS A 226 -6.66 -14.64 4.37
C HIS A 226 -6.10 -15.10 3.02
N SER A 227 -6.91 -15.06 1.97
CA SER A 227 -6.46 -15.28 0.62
C SER A 227 -6.29 -13.97 -0.15
N TYR A 228 -5.27 -13.20 0.21
CA TYR A 228 -5.00 -11.85 -0.31
C TYR A 228 -5.20 -11.71 -1.83
N ALA A 229 -4.52 -12.53 -2.64
CA ALA A 229 -4.60 -12.41 -4.10
C ALA A 229 -6.03 -12.65 -4.64
N ARG A 230 -6.79 -13.55 -4.00
CA ARG A 230 -8.21 -13.77 -4.34
C ARG A 230 -9.10 -12.64 -3.81
N ALA A 231 -8.85 -12.14 -2.60
CA ALA A 231 -9.56 -10.99 -2.01
C ALA A 231 -9.43 -9.75 -2.89
N MET A 232 -8.20 -9.34 -3.21
CA MET A 232 -7.93 -8.18 -4.07
C MET A 232 -8.63 -8.30 -5.44
N ARG A 233 -8.61 -9.50 -6.03
CA ARG A 233 -9.27 -9.75 -7.32
C ARG A 233 -10.80 -9.70 -7.18
N ALA A 234 -11.38 -10.35 -6.17
CA ALA A 234 -12.82 -10.40 -5.97
C ALA A 234 -13.40 -9.00 -5.70
N HIS A 235 -12.80 -8.25 -4.78
CA HIS A 235 -13.20 -6.88 -4.50
C HIS A 235 -13.04 -5.97 -5.73
N SER A 236 -11.95 -6.12 -6.49
CA SER A 236 -11.76 -5.38 -7.75
C SER A 236 -12.84 -5.66 -8.77
N LEU A 237 -13.26 -6.93 -8.93
CA LEU A 237 -14.32 -7.30 -9.87
C LEU A 237 -15.69 -6.76 -9.42
N ALA A 238 -16.01 -6.90 -8.13
CA ALA A 238 -17.26 -6.37 -7.58
C ALA A 238 -17.35 -4.85 -7.74
N GLN A 239 -16.27 -4.14 -7.43
CA GLN A 239 -16.26 -2.69 -7.57
C GLN A 239 -16.32 -2.25 -9.04
N GLN A 240 -15.64 -2.94 -9.96
CA GLN A 240 -15.78 -2.69 -11.39
C GLN A 240 -17.23 -2.89 -11.86
N ALA A 241 -17.86 -4.00 -11.47
CA ALA A 241 -19.23 -4.30 -11.87
C ALA A 241 -20.21 -3.23 -11.36
N LEU A 242 -20.10 -2.85 -10.08
CA LEU A 242 -20.92 -1.80 -9.48
C LEU A 242 -20.64 -0.42 -10.10
N GLY A 243 -19.38 -0.07 -10.35
CA GLY A 243 -19.00 1.18 -11.00
C GLY A 243 -19.59 1.30 -12.40
N VAL A 244 -19.57 0.22 -13.18
CA VAL A 244 -20.23 0.17 -14.50
C VAL A 244 -21.73 0.35 -14.35
N ILE A 245 -22.38 -0.30 -13.38
CA ILE A 245 -23.83 -0.13 -13.16
C ILE A 245 -24.17 1.34 -12.84
N ILE A 246 -23.34 2.01 -12.03
CA ILE A 246 -23.55 3.42 -11.65
C ILE A 246 -23.35 4.36 -12.85
N LEU A 247 -22.31 4.15 -13.65
CA LEU A 247 -21.88 5.12 -14.67
C LEU A 247 -22.44 4.86 -16.07
N LYS A 248 -22.82 3.62 -16.40
CA LYS A 248 -23.11 3.23 -17.79
C LYS A 248 -24.20 4.07 -18.43
N ASN A 249 -25.33 4.29 -17.76
CA ASN A 249 -26.43 5.04 -18.34
C ASN A 249 -26.07 6.52 -18.52
N GLU A 250 -25.34 7.10 -17.56
CA GLU A 250 -24.93 8.51 -17.60
C GLU A 250 -23.92 8.78 -18.71
N ILE A 251 -22.91 7.91 -18.85
CA ILE A 251 -21.88 8.06 -19.88
C ILE A 251 -22.47 7.80 -21.28
N VAL A 252 -23.37 6.81 -21.42
CA VAL A 252 -23.99 6.51 -22.72
C VAL A 252 -24.99 7.61 -23.13
N ALA A 253 -25.64 8.27 -22.16
CA ALA A 253 -26.56 9.37 -22.45
C ALA A 253 -25.84 10.66 -22.89
N ASP A 254 -24.63 10.91 -22.38
CA ASP A 254 -23.81 12.07 -22.76
C ASP A 254 -22.85 11.73 -23.91
N SER A 255 -23.27 12.07 -25.14
CA SER A 255 -22.48 11.84 -26.36
C SER A 255 -21.11 12.54 -26.36
N THR A 256 -20.97 13.64 -25.60
CA THR A 256 -19.72 14.40 -25.50
C THR A 256 -18.76 13.69 -24.57
N ILE A 257 -19.20 13.29 -23.38
CA ILE A 257 -18.39 12.49 -22.45
C ILE A 257 -17.98 11.17 -23.09
N LEU A 258 -18.91 10.50 -23.81
CA LEU A 258 -18.62 9.26 -24.50
C LEU A 258 -17.51 9.42 -25.56
N ALA A 259 -17.57 10.47 -26.37
CA ALA A 259 -16.56 10.75 -27.39
C ALA A 259 -15.20 11.12 -26.76
N GLU A 260 -15.20 11.97 -25.72
CA GLU A 260 -13.99 12.35 -24.97
C GLU A 260 -13.33 11.13 -24.31
N LEU A 261 -14.11 10.29 -23.63
CA LEU A 261 -13.63 9.06 -22.99
C LEU A 261 -13.08 8.07 -24.02
N SER A 262 -13.77 7.90 -25.15
CA SER A 262 -13.34 6.98 -26.22
C SER A 262 -12.00 7.41 -26.82
N SER A 263 -11.87 8.70 -27.15
CA SER A 263 -10.63 9.27 -27.67
C SER A 263 -9.50 9.14 -26.66
N LEU A 264 -9.76 9.46 -25.39
CA LEU A 264 -8.77 9.36 -24.32
C LEU A 264 -8.32 7.92 -24.10
N HIS A 265 -9.27 6.98 -24.04
CA HIS A 265 -8.96 5.56 -23.89
C HIS A 265 -8.09 5.08 -25.04
N GLN A 266 -8.44 5.39 -26.29
CA GLN A 266 -7.63 5.00 -27.45
C GLN A 266 -6.22 5.57 -27.40
N LYS A 267 -6.04 6.84 -27.04
CA LYS A 267 -4.71 7.47 -26.97
C LYS A 267 -3.85 6.94 -25.82
N LEU A 268 -4.44 6.77 -24.64
CA LEU A 268 -3.74 6.19 -23.49
C LEU A 268 -3.35 4.74 -23.80
N MET A 269 -4.28 3.99 -24.36
CA MET A 269 -4.03 2.65 -24.87
C MET A 269 -3.16 2.69 -26.12
N GLY A 270 -2.94 3.80 -26.82
CA GLY A 270 -1.92 3.93 -27.87
C GLY A 270 -0.52 4.14 -27.29
N GLY A 271 -0.42 4.54 -26.02
CA GLY A 271 0.82 5.07 -25.45
C GLY A 271 1.12 6.48 -25.94
N GLU A 272 0.14 7.18 -26.51
CA GLU A 272 0.28 8.53 -27.08
C GLU A 272 0.07 9.63 -26.04
N VAL A 273 -0.48 9.29 -24.87
CA VAL A 273 -0.95 10.24 -23.86
C VAL A 273 -0.41 9.86 -22.49
N SER A 274 0.10 10.86 -21.77
CA SER A 274 0.56 10.72 -20.38
C SER A 274 -0.61 10.86 -19.38
N CYS A 275 -0.38 10.40 -18.15
CA CYS A 275 -1.34 10.56 -17.04
C CYS A 275 -1.85 12.02 -16.88
N GLU A 276 -0.99 13.02 -17.11
CA GLU A 276 -1.34 14.44 -16.92
C GLU A 276 -2.37 14.96 -17.92
N GLU A 277 -2.30 14.53 -19.18
CA GLU A 277 -3.22 14.96 -20.25
C GLU A 277 -4.61 14.32 -20.11
N THR A 278 -4.73 13.25 -19.31
CA THR A 278 -6.02 12.63 -18.98
C THR A 278 -6.90 13.46 -18.04
N ARG A 279 -6.30 14.44 -17.35
CA ARG A 279 -6.90 15.14 -16.21
C ARG A 279 -8.24 15.84 -16.51
N PRO A 280 -8.45 16.57 -17.62
CA PRO A 280 -9.70 17.31 -17.84
C PRO A 280 -10.92 16.40 -17.93
N VAL A 281 -10.84 15.34 -18.74
CA VAL A 281 -11.91 14.34 -18.91
C VAL A 281 -12.07 13.53 -17.62
N ALA A 282 -10.95 13.17 -16.98
CA ALA A 282 -10.95 12.44 -15.72
C ALA A 282 -11.66 13.21 -14.59
N CYS A 283 -11.47 14.52 -14.49
CA CYS A 283 -12.18 15.38 -13.54
C CYS A 283 -13.69 15.40 -13.77
N LYS A 284 -14.14 15.52 -15.04
CA LYS A 284 -15.57 15.49 -15.37
C LYS A 284 -16.21 14.16 -14.96
N ILE A 285 -15.57 13.05 -15.32
CA ILE A 285 -16.03 11.69 -14.99
C ILE A 285 -16.04 11.47 -13.48
N ARG A 286 -14.98 11.88 -12.78
CA ARG A 286 -14.89 11.77 -11.32
C ARG A 286 -16.05 12.52 -10.64
N LYS A 287 -16.34 13.73 -11.10
CA LYS A 287 -17.47 14.52 -10.58
C LYS A 287 -18.81 13.83 -10.82
N LEU A 288 -19.04 13.35 -12.04
CA LEU A 288 -20.26 12.59 -12.38
C LEU A 288 -20.43 11.36 -11.48
N TYR A 289 -19.36 10.60 -11.27
CA TYR A 289 -19.37 9.45 -10.36
C TYR A 289 -19.71 9.87 -8.92
N GLN A 290 -19.07 10.92 -8.40
CA GLN A 290 -19.33 11.44 -7.05
C GLN A 290 -20.78 11.90 -6.88
N ASP A 291 -21.31 12.66 -7.84
CA ASP A 291 -22.68 13.16 -7.80
C ASP A 291 -23.69 12.00 -7.78
N LYS A 292 -23.43 10.93 -8.56
CA LYS A 292 -24.26 9.72 -8.53
C LYS A 292 -24.11 8.89 -7.27
N CYS A 293 -22.91 8.74 -6.73
CA CYS A 293 -22.72 8.09 -5.44
C CYS A 293 -23.48 8.83 -4.32
N LEU A 294 -23.53 10.17 -4.35
CA LEU A 294 -24.29 10.99 -3.41
C LEU A 294 -25.80 10.80 -3.59
N GLU A 295 -26.30 10.85 -4.83
CA GLU A 295 -27.71 10.59 -5.16
C GLU A 295 -28.16 9.22 -4.65
N LEU A 296 -27.42 8.17 -4.99
CA LEU A 296 -27.73 6.79 -4.58
C LEU A 296 -27.65 6.59 -3.07
N SER A 297 -26.65 7.19 -2.41
CA SER A 297 -26.50 7.11 -0.96
C SER A 297 -27.66 7.74 -0.20
N ALA A 298 -28.36 8.71 -0.80
CA ALA A 298 -29.51 9.36 -0.19
C ALA A 298 -30.80 8.52 -0.28
N LEU A 299 -30.87 7.54 -1.19
CA LEU A 299 -32.09 6.76 -1.43
C LEU A 299 -32.46 5.87 -0.23
N ASN A 300 -31.50 5.10 0.30
CA ASN A 300 -31.72 4.22 1.44
C ASN A 300 -30.40 3.78 2.09
N ARG A 301 -30.51 3.16 3.27
CA ARG A 301 -29.36 2.69 4.07
C ARG A 301 -28.54 1.61 3.36
N THR A 302 -29.17 0.75 2.55
CA THR A 302 -28.48 -0.32 1.82
C THR A 302 -27.63 0.27 0.71
N ALA A 303 -28.17 1.18 -0.10
CA ALA A 303 -27.42 1.88 -1.13
C ALA A 303 -26.22 2.63 -0.52
N LYS A 304 -26.44 3.34 0.60
CA LYS A 304 -25.36 4.00 1.35
C LYS A 304 -24.26 3.03 1.80
N LEU A 305 -24.62 1.84 2.27
CA LEU A 305 -23.65 0.79 2.66
C LEU A 305 -22.81 0.34 1.46
N TRP A 306 -23.43 0.09 0.31
CA TRP A 306 -22.71 -0.31 -0.90
C TRP A 306 -21.83 0.80 -1.46
N ILE A 307 -22.23 2.07 -1.37
CA ILE A 307 -21.35 3.20 -1.72
C ILE A 307 -20.17 3.28 -0.75
N GLU A 308 -20.38 3.06 0.55
CA GLU A 308 -19.30 3.01 1.53
C GLU A 308 -18.32 1.85 1.24
N TYR A 309 -18.80 0.72 0.74
CA TYR A 309 -17.95 -0.37 0.24
C TYR A 309 -17.07 0.05 -0.94
N LEU A 310 -17.65 0.78 -1.91
CA LEU A 310 -16.87 1.29 -3.06
C LEU A 310 -15.75 2.23 -2.59
N ASN A 311 -16.05 3.12 -1.64
CA ASN A 311 -15.09 4.05 -1.04
C ASN A 311 -13.95 3.31 -0.30
N GLN A 312 -14.28 2.29 0.49
CA GLN A 312 -13.27 1.49 1.19
C GLN A 312 -12.30 0.81 0.21
N PHE A 313 -12.82 0.25 -0.90
CA PHE A 313 -11.95 -0.41 -1.87
C PHE A 313 -11.20 0.58 -2.80
N GLU A 314 -11.75 1.78 -3.04
CA GLU A 314 -10.99 2.91 -3.62
C GLU A 314 -9.77 3.25 -2.77
N LEU A 315 -9.94 3.29 -1.45
CA LEU A 315 -8.87 3.58 -0.51
C LEU A 315 -7.75 2.51 -0.51
N VAL A 316 -8.11 1.22 -0.61
CA VAL A 316 -7.12 0.14 -0.78
C VAL A 316 -6.28 0.35 -2.04
N ARG A 317 -6.90 0.76 -3.16
CA ARG A 317 -6.16 1.06 -4.39
C ARG A 317 -5.27 2.28 -4.28
N LEU A 318 -5.73 3.34 -3.61
CA LEU A 318 -4.92 4.55 -3.40
C LEU A 318 -3.66 4.22 -2.61
N PHE A 319 -3.79 3.45 -1.53
CA PHE A 319 -2.65 2.98 -0.77
C PHE A 319 -1.72 2.08 -1.61
N THR A 320 -2.29 1.14 -2.38
CA THR A 320 -1.52 0.30 -3.30
C THR A 320 -0.76 1.14 -4.33
N ARG A 321 -1.39 2.20 -4.88
CA ARG A 321 -0.74 3.13 -5.82
C ARG A 321 0.39 3.87 -5.13
N ALA A 322 0.14 4.47 -3.97
CA ALA A 322 1.15 5.23 -3.23
C ALA A 322 2.42 4.40 -3.00
N MET A 323 2.25 3.15 -2.55
CA MET A 323 3.35 2.22 -2.33
C MET A 323 4.10 1.84 -3.61
N ARG A 324 3.39 1.70 -4.74
CA ARG A 324 4.01 1.33 -6.03
C ARG A 324 4.69 2.48 -6.73
N CYS A 325 4.18 3.69 -6.55
CA CYS A 325 4.66 4.90 -7.18
C CYS A 325 5.66 5.68 -6.32
N GLY A 326 5.85 5.30 -5.05
CA GLY A 326 6.68 6.07 -4.12
C GLY A 326 6.03 7.39 -3.66
N ASP A 327 4.73 7.57 -3.84
CA ASP A 327 4.05 8.83 -3.46
C ASP A 327 3.85 8.89 -1.93
N TRP A 328 4.78 9.56 -1.26
CA TRP A 328 4.83 9.66 0.20
C TRP A 328 3.60 10.34 0.80
N GLN A 329 3.14 11.43 0.17
CA GLN A 329 1.99 12.18 0.68
C GLN A 329 0.70 11.36 0.53
N LEU A 330 0.51 10.73 -0.64
CA LEU A 330 -0.64 9.85 -0.87
C LEU A 330 -0.63 8.64 0.07
N TYR A 331 0.56 8.12 0.42
CA TYR A 331 0.73 7.04 1.37
C TYR A 331 0.21 7.43 2.77
N LEU A 332 0.68 8.57 3.31
CA LEU A 332 0.25 9.07 4.62
C LEU A 332 -1.25 9.39 4.65
N ASP A 333 -1.75 10.07 3.62
CA ASP A 333 -3.17 10.45 3.53
C ASP A 333 -4.08 9.22 3.43
N SER A 334 -3.66 8.21 2.67
CA SER A 334 -4.38 6.93 2.58
C SER A 334 -4.42 6.22 3.93
N MET A 335 -3.30 6.15 4.66
CA MET A 335 -3.28 5.54 6.00
C MET A 335 -4.17 6.27 6.99
N LYS A 336 -4.19 7.61 6.97
CA LYS A 336 -5.10 8.41 7.80
C LYS A 336 -6.55 8.10 7.49
N ALA A 337 -6.92 8.06 6.20
CA ALA A 337 -8.26 7.72 5.77
C ALA A 337 -8.65 6.26 6.10
N MET A 338 -7.68 5.35 6.23
CA MET A 338 -7.91 3.96 6.64
C MET A 338 -8.19 3.79 8.13
N LEU A 339 -7.69 4.71 8.96
CA LEU A 339 -7.74 4.60 10.43
C LEU A 339 -9.16 4.38 11.00
N PRO A 340 -10.21 5.12 10.55
CA PRO A 340 -11.58 4.88 11.01
C PRO A 340 -12.09 3.47 10.74
N TYR A 341 -11.70 2.85 9.62
CA TYR A 341 -12.15 1.50 9.28
C TYR A 341 -11.54 0.43 10.19
N PHE A 342 -10.27 0.59 10.58
CA PHE A 342 -9.67 -0.30 11.57
C PHE A 342 -10.40 -0.23 12.92
N HIS A 343 -10.84 0.96 13.34
CA HIS A 343 -11.66 1.12 14.54
C HIS A 343 -13.06 0.50 14.38
N ALA A 344 -13.73 0.77 13.25
CA ALA A 344 -15.08 0.27 12.98
C ALA A 344 -15.15 -1.26 12.92
N ALA A 345 -14.12 -1.90 12.36
CA ALA A 345 -14.02 -3.36 12.27
C ALA A 345 -13.33 -4.01 13.50
N ALA A 346 -13.19 -3.28 14.61
CA ALA A 346 -12.56 -3.75 15.86
C ALA A 346 -11.12 -4.29 15.72
N HIS A 347 -10.40 -3.88 14.67
CA HIS A 347 -9.00 -4.20 14.44
C HIS A 347 -8.07 -3.24 15.23
N LEU A 348 -8.29 -3.16 16.55
CA LEU A 348 -7.62 -2.18 17.43
C LEU A 348 -6.09 -2.26 17.45
N PRO A 349 -5.44 -3.44 17.40
CA PRO A 349 -3.98 -3.50 17.30
C PRO A 349 -3.44 -2.81 16.04
N TYR A 350 -4.20 -2.89 14.93
CA TYR A 350 -3.88 -2.23 13.66
C TYR A 350 -4.09 -0.74 13.76
N ALA A 351 -5.23 -0.31 14.29
CA ALA A 351 -5.49 1.11 14.54
C ALA A 351 -4.36 1.74 15.39
N LYS A 352 -3.95 1.08 16.47
CA LYS A 352 -2.85 1.54 17.32
C LYS A 352 -1.52 1.62 16.57
N ALA A 353 -1.14 0.58 15.83
CA ALA A 353 0.13 0.53 15.12
C ALA A 353 0.20 1.57 13.99
N VAL A 354 -0.89 1.73 13.22
CA VAL A 354 -1.03 2.73 12.16
C VAL A 354 -0.97 4.14 12.74
N HIS A 355 -1.65 4.39 13.86
CA HIS A 355 -1.62 5.69 14.53
C HIS A 355 -0.20 6.07 14.98
N ILE A 356 0.49 5.17 15.68
CA ILE A 356 1.88 5.41 16.12
C ILE A 356 2.82 5.59 14.92
N HIS A 357 2.63 4.81 13.86
CA HIS A 357 3.41 4.94 12.64
C HIS A 357 3.18 6.31 11.99
N LEU A 358 1.92 6.71 11.76
CA LEU A 358 1.56 8.00 11.17
C LEU A 358 2.18 9.17 11.94
N GLN A 359 2.01 9.20 13.26
CA GLN A 359 2.59 10.25 14.10
C GLN A 359 4.11 10.35 13.95
N LYS A 360 4.81 9.21 13.91
CA LYS A 360 6.27 9.20 13.67
C LYS A 360 6.63 9.66 12.28
N MET A 361 5.89 9.22 11.26
CA MET A 361 6.17 9.58 9.86
C MET A 361 5.91 11.06 9.57
N GLU A 362 4.90 11.67 10.21
CA GLU A 362 4.64 13.11 10.10
C GLU A 362 5.69 13.96 10.80
N ALA A 363 6.28 13.46 11.89
CA ALA A 363 7.37 14.15 12.60
C ALA A 363 8.72 14.05 11.88
N LEU A 364 8.87 13.22 10.84
CA LEU A 364 10.14 13.01 10.16
C LEU A 364 10.72 14.30 9.57
N GLU A 365 9.88 15.19 9.05
CA GLU A 365 10.34 16.46 8.47
C GLU A 365 11.07 17.33 9.51
N GLU A 366 10.66 17.26 10.77
CA GLU A 366 11.24 18.02 11.88
C GLU A 366 12.41 17.28 12.56
N GLU A 367 12.36 15.95 12.60
CA GLU A 367 13.33 15.11 13.32
C GLU A 367 14.54 14.67 12.48
N MET A 368 14.39 14.63 11.16
CA MET A 368 15.37 14.10 10.21
C MET A 368 16.22 15.19 9.57
N ASP A 369 17.41 14.84 9.08
CA ASP A 369 18.20 15.76 8.27
C ASP A 369 17.43 16.13 6.98
N PRO A 370 17.32 17.43 6.63
CA PRO A 370 16.50 17.87 5.48
C PRO A 370 16.90 17.22 4.15
N PHE A 371 18.20 16.97 3.93
CA PHE A 371 18.68 16.33 2.71
C PHE A 371 18.32 14.84 2.67
N GLU A 372 18.44 14.14 3.80
CA GLU A 372 17.97 12.75 3.86
C GLU A 372 16.44 12.66 3.71
N PHE A 373 15.69 13.61 4.31
CA PHE A 373 14.23 13.65 4.24
C PHE A 373 13.75 13.83 2.80
N GLU A 374 14.31 14.81 2.08
CA GLU A 374 13.96 15.05 0.68
C GLU A 374 14.19 13.79 -0.19
N ASN A 375 15.30 13.08 0.03
CA ASN A 375 15.60 11.85 -0.70
C ASN A 375 14.71 10.66 -0.29
N PHE A 376 14.21 10.66 0.94
CA PHE A 376 13.33 9.61 1.45
C PHE A 376 11.88 9.76 0.96
N THR A 377 11.41 11.00 0.80
CA THR A 377 10.02 11.30 0.42
C THR A 377 9.80 11.58 -1.07
N ARG A 378 10.87 11.61 -1.85
CA ARG A 378 10.83 11.64 -3.33
C ARG A 378 10.31 10.32 -3.89
#